data_AF-A0AAE3M2L7-F1
#
_entry.id   AF-A0AAE3M2L7-F1
#
_cell.length_a   1.000
_cell.length_b   1.000
_cell.length_c   1.000
_cell.angle_alpha   90.00
_cell.angle_beta   90.00
_cell.angle_gamma   90.00
#
_symmetry.space_group_name_H-M   'P 1'
#
loop_
_entity.id
_entity.type
_entity.pdbx_description
1 polymer ?
#
loop_
_entity_poly.entity_id
_entity_poly.type
_entity_poly.pdbx_seq_one_letter_code
_entity_poly.pdbx_strand_id
1 'polypeptide(L)'
;MKKSFWFLIILSLLVVIFSVQNAEVVPIRFIVWQGELSLAILMILTFLFGLIVGAIYYAVSIKKKKKDKNPVGDIAFNDKTEEEISDNQEEENSNETKFNE
;
A
#
# COMPACT_ATOMS: atom_id res chain seq x y z
N MET A 1 31.59 14.42 -37.73
CA MET A 1 32.36 13.24 -37.25
C MET A 1 33.27 13.54 -36.05
N LYS A 2 33.87 14.74 -35.90
CA LYS A 2 34.80 15.06 -34.79
C LYS A 2 34.15 15.29 -33.42
N LYS A 3 32.88 15.73 -33.39
CA LYS A 3 32.16 16.03 -32.13
C LYS A 3 31.96 14.80 -31.24
N SER A 4 31.67 13.63 -31.84
CA SER A 4 31.55 12.38 -31.08
C SER A 4 32.86 11.97 -30.42
N PHE A 5 34.01 12.22 -31.07
CA PHE A 5 35.31 11.91 -30.47
C PHE A 5 35.58 12.77 -29.23
N TRP A 6 35.28 14.07 -29.30
CA TRP A 6 35.42 14.96 -28.15
C TRP A 6 34.43 14.63 -27.02
N PHE A 7 33.20 14.23 -27.39
CA PHE A 7 32.24 13.72 -26.42
C PHE A 7 32.75 12.47 -25.68
N LEU A 8 33.33 11.51 -26.40
CA LEU A 8 33.91 10.31 -25.80
C LEU A 8 35.10 10.64 -24.88
N ILE A 9 35.93 11.64 -25.22
CA ILE A 9 37.04 12.06 -24.36
C ILE A 9 36.51 12.63 -23.03
N ILE A 10 35.48 13.47 -23.09
CA ILE A 10 34.86 14.06 -21.91
C ILE A 10 34.20 12.97 -21.08
N LEU A 11 33.45 12.08 -21.72
CA LEU A 11 32.77 10.99 -21.04
C LEU A 11 33.78 10.06 -20.35
N SER A 12 34.87 9.70 -21.03
CA SER A 12 35.95 8.90 -20.46
C SER A 12 36.58 9.58 -19.24
N LEU A 13 36.89 10.88 -19.34
CA LEU A 13 37.44 11.65 -18.22
C LEU A 13 36.46 11.67 -17.03
N LEU A 14 35.17 11.83 -17.31
CA LEU A 14 34.12 11.83 -16.28
C LEU A 14 34.05 10.48 -15.55
N VAL A 15 34.14 9.36 -16.29
CA VAL A 15 34.16 8.01 -15.73
C VAL A 15 35.39 7.79 -14.86
N VAL A 16 36.57 8.27 -15.30
CA VAL A 16 37.81 8.15 -14.50
C VAL A 16 37.70 8.94 -13.20
N ILE A 17 37.25 10.19 -13.27
CA ILE A 17 37.06 11.03 -12.08
C ILE A 17 36.04 10.39 -11.13
N PHE A 18 34.91 9.92 -11.67
CA PHE A 18 33.92 9.18 -10.91
C PHE A 18 34.55 7.97 -10.21
N SER A 19 35.31 7.15 -10.94
CA SER A 19 35.94 5.97 -10.35
C SER A 19 36.92 6.32 -9.23
N VAL A 20 37.75 7.36 -9.41
CA VAL A 20 38.74 7.77 -8.39
C VAL A 20 38.05 8.34 -7.15
N GLN A 21 37.04 9.19 -7.33
CA GLN A 21 36.28 9.75 -6.22
C GLN A 21 35.46 8.69 -5.47
N ASN A 22 35.02 7.65 -6.17
CA ASN A 22 34.26 6.53 -5.59
C ASN A 22 35.15 5.35 -5.16
N ALA A 23 36.49 5.49 -5.24
CA ALA A 23 37.45 4.46 -4.80
C ALA A 23 37.76 4.53 -3.30
N GLU A 24 37.18 5.49 -2.58
CA GLU A 24 37.34 5.57 -1.13
C GLU A 24 36.77 4.31 -0.46
N VAL A 25 37.66 3.56 0.19
CA VAL A 25 37.33 2.35 0.92
C VAL A 25 36.93 2.74 2.33
N VAL A 26 35.71 2.38 2.70
CA VAL A 26 35.15 2.61 4.03
C VAL A 26 35.17 1.30 4.80
N PRO A 27 35.90 1.23 5.94
CA PRO A 27 35.86 0.04 6.78
C PRO A 27 34.49 -0.06 7.45
N ILE A 28 33.79 -1.16 7.20
CA ILE A 28 32.52 -1.47 7.85
C ILE A 28 32.76 -2.45 8.98
N ARG A 29 32.23 -2.12 10.16
CA ARG A 29 32.24 -2.98 11.34
C ARG A 29 30.80 -3.22 11.77
N PHE A 30 30.32 -4.41 11.47
CA PHE A 30 29.10 -4.98 12.05
C PHE A 30 29.45 -5.79 13.29
N ILE A 31 28.42 -6.14 14.09
CA ILE A 31 28.55 -6.71 15.44
C ILE A 31 29.60 -7.85 15.58
N VAL A 32 29.71 -8.74 14.59
CA VAL A 32 30.74 -9.81 14.52
C VAL A 32 31.50 -9.82 13.19
N TRP A 33 31.18 -8.92 12.26
CA TRP A 33 31.74 -8.96 10.91
C TRP A 33 32.44 -7.65 10.58
N GLN A 34 33.67 -7.74 10.11
CA GLN A 34 34.45 -6.61 9.61
C GLN A 34 34.72 -6.82 8.12
N GLY A 35 34.54 -5.76 7.34
CA GLY A 35 34.74 -5.78 5.90
C GLY A 35 35.17 -4.42 5.38
N GLU A 36 35.58 -4.40 4.12
CA GLU A 36 35.99 -3.19 3.40
C GLU A 36 35.10 -3.06 2.17
N LEU A 37 34.34 -1.97 2.08
CA LEU A 37 33.45 -1.68 0.96
C LEU A 37 33.73 -0.28 0.46
N SER A 38 33.55 -0.04 -0.85
CA SER A 38 33.58 1.34 -1.33
C SER A 38 32.37 2.12 -0.83
N LEU A 39 32.56 3.42 -0.58
CA LEU A 39 31.49 4.32 -0.15
C LEU A 39 30.28 4.26 -1.10
N ALA A 40 30.54 4.19 -2.41
CA ALA A 40 29.50 4.14 -3.44
C ALA A 40 28.60 2.90 -3.30
N ILE A 41 29.21 1.73 -3.11
CA ILE A 41 28.49 0.47 -2.92
C ILE A 41 27.67 0.52 -1.63
N LEU A 42 28.23 1.07 -0.56
CA LEU A 42 27.54 1.23 0.71
C LEU A 42 26.30 2.13 0.59
N MET A 43 26.41 3.25 -0.15
CA MET A 43 25.30 4.16 -0.41
C MET A 43 24.19 3.51 -1.24
N ILE A 44 24.55 2.80 -2.31
CA ILE A 44 23.57 2.09 -3.16
C ILE A 44 22.82 1.04 -2.33
N LEU A 45 23.53 0.23 -1.55
CA LEU A 45 22.92 -0.79 -0.70
C LEU A 45 21.97 -0.17 0.33
N THR A 46 22.42 0.89 1.02
CA THR A 46 21.61 1.57 2.04
C THR A 46 20.34 2.16 1.44
N PHE A 47 20.46 2.79 0.27
CA PHE A 47 19.31 3.32 -0.46
C PHE A 47 18.33 2.21 -0.87
N LEU A 48 18.84 1.10 -1.41
CA LEU A 48 18.02 -0.03 -1.82
C LEU A 48 17.28 -0.66 -0.64
N PHE A 49 17.96 -0.83 0.49
CA PHE A 49 17.35 -1.30 1.74
C PHE A 49 16.24 -0.35 2.21
N GLY A 50 16.50 0.95 2.22
CA GLY A 50 15.51 1.96 2.56
C GLY A 50 14.29 1.91 1.63
N LEU A 51 14.52 1.73 0.32
CA LEU A 51 13.45 1.62 -0.68
C LEU A 51 12.60 0.36 -0.47
N ILE A 52 13.22 -0.79 -0.18
CA ILE A 52 12.51 -2.04 0.11
C ILE A 52 11.68 -1.89 1.39
N VAL A 53 12.26 -1.38 2.47
CA VAL A 53 11.56 -1.17 3.75
C VAL A 53 10.40 -0.19 3.57
N GLY A 54 10.64 0.92 2.86
CA GLY A 54 9.60 1.91 2.55
C GLY A 54 8.46 1.33 1.71
N ALA A 55 8.79 0.51 0.70
CA ALA A 55 7.79 -0.17 -0.12
C ALA A 55 6.94 -1.15 0.70
N ILE A 56 7.55 -1.93 1.59
CA ILE A 56 6.84 -2.83 2.51
C ILE A 56 5.93 -2.04 3.43
N TYR A 57 6.43 -0.96 4.05
CA TYR A 57 5.66 -0.09 4.93
C TYR A 57 4.43 0.50 4.21
N TYR A 58 4.63 1.00 2.99
CA TYR A 58 3.57 1.53 2.15
C TYR A 58 2.52 0.48 1.80
N ALA A 59 2.96 -0.73 1.39
CA ALA A 59 2.07 -1.83 1.05
C ALA A 59 1.21 -2.30 2.23
N VAL A 60 1.78 -2.37 3.44
CA VAL A 60 1.03 -2.71 4.66
C VAL A 60 0.05 -1.61 5.04
N SER A 61 0.44 -0.33 4.88
CA SER A 61 -0.40 0.82 5.22
C SER A 61 -1.61 0.96 4.30
N ILE A 62 -1.47 0.65 3.01
CA ILE A 62 -2.58 0.67 2.03
C ILE A 62 -3.63 -0.40 2.32
N LYS A 63 -3.23 -1.58 2.80
CA LYS A 63 -4.17 -2.67 3.11
C LYS A 63 -5.15 -2.31 4.23
N LYS A 64 -4.81 -1.34 5.10
CA LYS A 64 -5.69 -0.88 6.18
C LYS A 64 -6.86 0.00 5.71
N LYS A 65 -6.84 0.53 4.48
CA LYS A 65 -7.92 1.38 3.92
C LYS A 65 -8.95 0.62 3.07
N LYS A 66 -8.86 -0.72 2.95
CA LYS A 66 -9.81 -1.56 2.17
C LYS A 66 -10.65 -2.53 3.03
N LYS A 67 -10.76 -2.29 4.33
CA LYS A 67 -11.74 -2.94 5.21
C LYS A 67 -12.72 -1.86 5.66
N ASP A 68 -13.58 -1.44 4.73
CA ASP A 68 -14.84 -0.68 4.96
C ASP A 68 -15.51 -0.49 3.60
N LYS A 69 -15.87 -1.61 2.97
CA LYS A 69 -16.99 -1.64 2.04
C LYS A 69 -17.75 -2.91 2.42
N ASN A 70 -18.74 -2.77 3.29
CA ASN A 70 -19.82 -3.72 3.39
C ASN A 70 -20.72 -3.48 2.16
N PRO A 71 -20.73 -4.35 1.13
CA PRO A 71 -21.87 -4.43 0.23
C PRO A 71 -22.95 -5.31 0.89
N VAL A 72 -23.40 -4.95 2.09
CA VAL A 72 -24.56 -5.58 2.74
C VAL A 72 -25.56 -4.46 3.03
N GLY A 73 -26.07 -3.88 1.94
CA GLY A 73 -27.13 -2.87 1.94
C GLY A 73 -28.22 -3.14 0.91
N ASP A 74 -28.14 -4.23 0.13
CA ASP A 74 -29.01 -4.44 -1.04
C ASP A 74 -29.86 -5.73 -1.01
N ILE A 75 -30.00 -6.43 0.13
CA ILE A 75 -30.87 -7.62 0.20
C ILE A 75 -31.67 -7.62 1.52
N ALA A 76 -33.00 -7.73 1.37
CA ALA A 76 -34.04 -7.86 2.38
C ALA A 76 -34.66 -6.56 2.95
N PHE A 77 -35.12 -5.68 2.07
CA PHE A 77 -36.29 -4.82 2.36
C PHE A 77 -37.34 -5.02 1.26
N ASN A 78 -37.77 -6.26 1.04
CA ASN A 78 -38.97 -6.59 0.27
C ASN A 78 -39.29 -8.08 0.45
N ASP A 79 -39.96 -8.48 1.55
CA ASP A 79 -40.80 -9.70 1.56
C ASP A 79 -41.57 -10.00 2.87
N LYS A 80 -41.52 -9.15 3.91
CA LYS A 80 -42.18 -9.49 5.20
C LYS A 80 -43.16 -8.46 5.74
N THR A 81 -43.36 -7.35 5.04
CA THR A 81 -44.21 -6.25 5.53
C THR A 81 -45.63 -6.28 4.93
N GLU A 82 -45.94 -7.17 3.99
CA GLU A 82 -47.29 -7.24 3.39
C GLU A 82 -48.17 -8.38 3.94
N GLU A 83 -47.62 -9.45 4.52
CA GLU A 83 -48.44 -10.50 5.16
C GLU A 83 -48.85 -10.16 6.61
N GLU A 84 -48.05 -9.40 7.37
CA GLU A 84 -48.37 -9.06 8.77
C GLU A 84 -49.43 -7.96 8.94
N ILE A 85 -49.82 -7.26 7.85
CA ILE A 85 -50.79 -6.15 7.90
C ILE A 85 -52.22 -6.64 7.59
N SER A 86 -52.43 -7.77 6.91
CA SER A 86 -53.79 -8.30 6.68
C SER A 86 -54.38 -9.00 7.91
N ASP A 87 -53.57 -9.65 8.74
CA ASP A 87 -54.10 -10.44 9.87
C ASP A 87 -54.48 -9.59 11.10
N ASN A 88 -53.85 -8.43 11.29
CA ASN A 88 -54.15 -7.55 12.43
C ASN A 88 -55.42 -6.68 12.23
N GLN A 89 -55.97 -6.57 11.01
CA GLN A 89 -57.22 -5.83 10.79
C GLN A 89 -58.49 -6.67 11.03
N GLU A 90 -58.39 -8.00 11.05
CA GLU A 90 -59.52 -8.88 11.36
C GLU A 90 -59.70 -9.14 12.87
N GLU A 91 -58.60 -9.12 13.66
CA GLU A 91 -58.70 -9.22 15.12
C GLU A 91 -59.20 -7.93 15.79
N GLU A 92 -58.94 -6.75 15.23
CA GLU A 92 -59.43 -5.49 15.83
C GLU A 92 -60.94 -5.29 15.56
N ASN A 93 -61.43 -5.65 14.38
CA ASN A 93 -62.85 -5.50 14.02
C ASN A 93 -63.80 -6.53 14.68
N SER A 94 -63.31 -7.71 15.05
CA SER A 94 -64.11 -8.74 15.74
C SER A 94 -64.26 -8.49 17.25
N ASN A 95 -63.37 -7.69 17.84
CA ASN A 95 -63.41 -7.33 19.25
C ASN A 95 -64.26 -6.07 19.52
N GLU A 96 -64.43 -5.16 18.56
CA GLU A 96 -65.34 -4.01 18.69
C GLU A 96 -66.83 -4.39 18.58
N THR A 97 -67.18 -5.44 17.81
CA THR A 97 -68.59 -5.85 17.66
C THR A 97 -69.14 -6.63 18.85
N LYS A 98 -68.28 -7.25 19.67
CA LYS A 98 -68.71 -8.00 20.88
C LYS A 98 -68.79 -7.15 22.15
N PHE A 99 -68.37 -5.90 22.13
CA PHE A 99 -68.45 -5.01 23.29
C PHE A 99 -69.69 -4.10 23.28
N ASN A 100 -70.43 -4.04 22.16
CA ASN A 100 -71.59 -3.16 21.98
C ASN A 100 -72.94 -3.90 21.78
N GLU A 101 -73.03 -5.17 22.16
CA GLU A 101 -74.28 -5.92 22.36
C GLU A 101 -74.40 -6.37 23.82
#